data_AF-A0A134DIP0-F1
#
_entry.id   AF-A0A134DIP0-F1
#
_cell.length_a   1.000
_cell.length_b   1.000
_cell.length_c   1.000
_cell.angle_alpha   90.00
_cell.angle_beta   90.00
_cell.angle_gamma   90.00
#
_symmetry.space_group_name_H-M   'P 1'
#
loop_
_entity.id
_entity.type
_entity.pdbx_description
1 polymer ?
#
loop_
_entity_poly.entity_id
_entity_poly.type
_entity_poly.pdbx_seq_one_letter_code
_entity_poly.pdbx_strand_id
1 'polypeptide(L)' 'MSAASSSPRTGQVTVPVDPARRPDVLLRRRMPEGHQVSAWWMIGAFVAVSVAVVGLLNLFPA' A
#
# COMPACT_ATOMS: atom_id res chain seq x y z
N MET A 1 18.17 -15.45 -41.49
CA MET A 1 17.90 -14.74 -40.22
C MET A 1 18.80 -15.37 -39.17
N SER A 2 19.91 -14.72 -38.81
CA SER A 2 20.83 -15.25 -37.78
C SER A 2 20.26 -14.96 -36.39
N ALA A 3 20.04 -16.01 -35.59
CA ALA A 3 19.73 -15.86 -34.18
C ALA A 3 20.97 -15.33 -33.45
N ALA A 4 20.89 -14.13 -32.89
CA ALA A 4 21.93 -13.61 -32.03
C ALA A 4 22.03 -14.48 -30.78
N SER A 5 23.18 -15.14 -30.58
CA SER A 5 23.47 -15.90 -29.38
C SER A 5 23.57 -14.94 -28.18
N SER A 6 22.53 -14.92 -27.34
CA SER A 6 22.59 -14.27 -26.03
C SER A 6 23.49 -15.12 -25.13
N SER A 7 24.79 -14.83 -25.14
CA SER A 7 25.74 -15.47 -24.25
C SER A 7 25.59 -14.86 -22.85
N PRO A 8 25.39 -15.64 -21.77
CA PRO A 8 25.25 -15.10 -20.42
C PRO A 8 26.53 -14.34 -20.04
N ARG A 9 26.44 -13.01 -19.98
CA ARG A 9 27.53 -12.15 -19.50
C ARG A 9 27.39 -11.99 -17.99
N THR A 10 28.27 -12.63 -17.23
CA THR A 10 28.52 -12.26 -15.83
C THR A 10 29.42 -11.03 -15.81
N GLY A 11 28.81 -9.84 -15.75
CA GLY A 11 29.48 -8.56 -15.61
C GLY A 11 28.64 -7.63 -14.73
N GLN A 12 29.19 -6.50 -14.28
CA GLN A 12 28.41 -5.46 -13.59
C GLN A 12 27.33 -4.92 -14.52
N VAL A 13 26.13 -5.47 -14.43
CA VAL A 13 24.93 -4.89 -15.04
C VAL A 13 24.54 -3.69 -14.20
N THR A 14 24.31 -2.54 -14.85
CA THR A 14 23.78 -1.35 -14.18
C THR A 14 22.38 -1.69 -13.67
N VAL A 15 22.29 -2.07 -12.38
CA VAL A 15 21.00 -2.27 -11.71
C VAL A 15 20.34 -0.90 -11.62
N PRO A 16 19.14 -0.69 -12.21
CA PRO A 16 18.42 0.55 -12.05
C PRO A 16 18.21 0.82 -10.56
N VAL A 17 18.77 1.92 -10.07
CA VAL A 17 18.60 2.34 -8.67
C VAL A 17 17.14 2.78 -8.51
N ASP A 18 16.30 1.91 -7.98
CA ASP A 18 14.91 2.24 -7.65
C ASP A 18 14.93 3.35 -6.58
N PRO A 19 14.50 4.59 -6.91
CA PRO A 19 14.50 5.69 -5.95
C PRO A 19 13.66 5.39 -4.72
N ALA A 20 12.71 4.46 -4.81
CA ALA A 20 11.86 4.06 -3.71
C ALA A 20 12.44 2.92 -2.86
N ARG A 21 13.59 2.33 -3.22
CA ARG A 21 14.33 1.36 -2.39
C ARG A 21 15.47 2.00 -1.63
N ARG A 22 15.59 3.33 -1.70
CA ARG A 22 16.67 4.02 -1.03
C ARG A 22 16.50 3.99 0.49
N PRO A 23 17.58 3.74 1.24
CA PRO A 23 17.56 3.60 2.69
C PRO A 23 17.32 4.92 3.44
N ASP A 24 17.45 6.07 2.76
CA ASP A 24 17.20 7.42 3.27
C ASP A 24 15.69 7.76 3.36
N VAL A 25 14.81 6.98 2.74
CA VAL A 25 13.34 7.18 2.80
C VAL A 25 12.74 6.42 3.98
N LEU A 26 13.06 6.87 5.19
CA LEU A 26 12.65 6.22 6.45
C LEU A 26 11.11 6.13 6.64
N LEU A 27 10.35 6.97 5.93
CA LEU A 27 8.90 7.11 6.13
C LEU A 27 8.05 6.35 5.11
N ARG A 28 8.65 5.71 4.10
CA ARG A 28 7.87 5.02 3.06
C ARG A 28 7.84 3.51 3.31
N ARG A 29 6.86 3.07 4.09
CA ARG A 29 6.51 1.65 4.22
C ARG A 29 5.87 1.17 2.92
N ARG A 30 6.49 0.21 2.22
CA ARG A 30 5.87 -0.46 1.07
C ARG A 30 4.92 -1.54 1.58
N MET A 31 3.68 -1.48 1.14
CA MET A 31 2.78 -2.63 1.21
C MET A 31 3.19 -3.62 0.11
N PRO A 32 2.98 -4.94 0.29
CA PRO A 32 3.21 -5.92 -0.77
C PRO A 32 2.41 -5.57 -2.03
N GLU A 33 2.92 -5.97 -3.20
CA GLU A 33 2.15 -5.87 -4.44
C GLU A 33 0.84 -6.65 -4.31
N GLY A 34 -0.27 -6.05 -4.77
CA GLY A 34 -1.61 -6.62 -4.61
C GLY A 34 -2.20 -6.52 -3.18
N HIS A 35 -1.56 -5.79 -2.27
CA HIS A 35 -2.14 -5.55 -0.95
C HIS A 35 -3.38 -4.66 -1.07
N GLN A 36 -4.54 -5.23 -0.73
CA GLN A 36 -5.80 -4.52 -0.68
C GLN A 36 -6.17 -4.23 0.77
N VAL A 37 -6.58 -2.99 1.04
CA VAL A 37 -7.16 -2.63 2.33
C VAL A 37 -8.52 -3.32 2.45
N SER A 38 -8.77 -3.97 3.59
CA SER A 38 -10.06 -4.61 3.84
C SER A 38 -11.20 -3.58 3.79
N ALA A 39 -12.22 -3.84 2.97
CA ALA A 39 -13.40 -2.98 2.87
C ALA A 39 -14.17 -2.88 4.21
N TRP A 40 -14.04 -3.88 5.09
CA TRP A 40 -14.63 -3.85 6.42
C TRP A 40 -14.13 -2.71 7.30
N TRP A 41 -12.93 -2.15 7.04
CA TRP A 41 -12.49 -0.93 7.72
C TRP A 41 -13.37 0.26 7.39
N MET A 42 -13.73 0.44 6.12
CA MET A 42 -14.61 1.54 5.71
C MET A 42 -16.04 1.36 6.24
N ILE A 43 -16.56 0.13 6.14
CA ILE A 43 -17.89 -0.21 6.65
C ILE A 43 -17.94 -0.01 8.17
N GLY A 44 -16.95 -0.53 8.89
CA GLY A 44 -16.85 -0.39 10.35
C GLY A 44 -16.74 1.06 10.78
N ALA A 45 -15.90 1.87 10.10
CA ALA A 45 -15.77 3.30 10.39
C ALA A 45 -17.09 4.04 10.18
N PHE A 46 -17.80 3.75 9.08
CA PHE A 46 -19.10 4.36 8.81
C PHE A 46 -20.14 4.02 9.90
N VAL A 47 -20.27 2.74 10.24
CA VAL A 47 -21.23 2.28 11.26
C VAL A 47 -20.88 2.86 12.63
N ALA A 48 -19.61 2.81 13.04
CA ALA A 48 -19.17 3.31 14.33
C ALA A 48 -19.42 4.82 14.49
N VAL A 49 -19.06 5.62 13.49
CA VAL A 49 -19.28 7.08 13.52
C VAL A 49 -20.77 7.40 13.52
N SER A 50 -21.56 6.71 12.69
CA SER A 50 -23.01 6.94 12.62
C SER A 50 -23.69 6.63 13.95
N VAL A 51 -23.40 5.46 14.55
CA VAL A 51 -23.93 5.08 15.87
C VAL A 51 -23.45 6.06 16.95
N ALA A 52 -22.19 6.51 16.89
CA ALA A 52 -21.68 7.48 17.84
C ALA A 52 -22.45 8.81 17.76
N VAL A 53 -22.68 9.36 16.56
CA VAL A 53 -23.44 10.60 16.39
C VAL A 53 -24.88 10.43 16.87
N VAL A 54 -25.56 9.36 16.44
CA VAL A 54 -26.93 9.07 16.87
C VAL A 54 -26.99 8.92 18.39
N GLY A 55 -26.08 8.15 18.99
CA GLY A 55 -26.02 7.97 20.43
C GLY A 55 -25.78 9.28 21.17
N LEU A 56 -24.87 10.13 20.68
CA LEU A 56 -24.58 11.43 21.28
C LEU A 56 -25.79 12.37 21.24
N LEU A 57 -26.54 12.38 20.13
CA LEU A 57 -27.75 13.18 20.00
C LEU A 57 -28.92 12.66 20.84
N ASN A 58 -28.93 11.37 21.17
CA ASN A 58 -29.99 10.73 21.95
C ASN A 58 -29.63 10.55 23.43
N LEU A 59 -28.48 11.05 23.89
CA LEU A 59 -28.03 10.88 25.28
C LEU A 59 -28.89 11.66 26.30
N PHE A 60 -29.69 12.62 25.84
CA PHE A 60 -30.67 13.33 26.66
C PHE A 60 -32.08 13.02 26.16
N PRO A 61 -32.95 12.41 27.00
CA PRO A 61 -34.36 12.29 26.67
C PRO A 61 -35.00 13.69 26.63
N ALA A 62 -35.94 13.87 25.69
CA ALA A 62 -36.86 15.01 25.69
C ALA A 62 -37.81 14.96 26.90
#